data_AF-A0A522EW87-F1
#
_entry.id   AF-A0A522EW87-F1
#
_cell.length_a   1.000
_cell.length_b   1.000
_cell.length_c   1.000
_cell.angle_alpha   90.00
_cell.angle_beta   90.00
_cell.angle_gamma   90.00
#
_symmetry.space_group_name_H-M   'P 1'
#
loop_
_entity.id
_entity.type
_entity.pdbx_description
1 polymer ?
#
loop_
_entity_poly.entity_id
_entity_poly.type
_entity_poly.pdbx_seq_one_letter_code
_entity_poly.pdbx_strand_id
1 'polypeptide(L)'
;MKKIIPLLLILFLSSSGTAFSQDDFEAKLLKQFHTIKSEELKNWIDTLCSPMFNGRLSGTPEYIASAEWVAGKLKSWGIKPAGENGGYFQWFNFPYTVVNDIGNLTLNIPQAGGSVIKKSYNYPDDYYPGMNSGSGEITAEVVFVGFGISAPELNYDDYKGIDVKGKIVLMNRDVPYTDPRNPEYKKWVGYCYHQYKL
;
A
#
# COMPACT_ATOMS: atom_id res chain seq x y z
N MET A 1 -85.11 25.65 33.33
CA MET A 1 -84.87 26.82 32.44
C MET A 1 -83.79 27.70 33.05
N LYS A 2 -82.62 27.79 32.42
CA LYS A 2 -81.73 28.98 32.34
C LYS A 2 -80.51 28.58 31.50
N LYS A 3 -80.40 29.22 30.33
CA LYS A 3 -79.25 29.15 29.40
C LYS A 3 -78.12 30.01 29.96
N ILE A 4 -76.88 29.52 29.97
CA ILE A 4 -75.67 30.36 29.92
C ILE A 4 -74.59 29.59 29.12
N ILE A 5 -74.32 30.06 27.90
CA ILE A 5 -73.05 29.97 27.16
C ILE A 5 -72.33 31.29 27.50
N PRO A 6 -71.03 31.35 27.87
CA PRO A 6 -69.87 31.18 26.98
C PRO A 6 -68.67 30.52 27.72
N LEU A 7 -67.51 30.19 27.17
CA LEU A 7 -66.58 30.96 26.35
C LEU A 7 -65.50 29.97 25.88
N LEU A 8 -65.22 29.92 24.58
CA LEU A 8 -64.02 29.26 24.04
C LEU A 8 -62.78 29.94 24.63
N LEU A 9 -61.96 29.20 25.37
CA LEU A 9 -60.56 29.54 25.57
C LEU A 9 -59.74 28.51 24.78
N ILE A 10 -59.35 28.88 23.57
CA ILE A 10 -58.34 28.15 22.81
C ILE A 10 -57.02 28.35 23.55
N LEU A 11 -56.66 27.40 24.41
CA LEU A 11 -55.30 27.29 24.92
C LEU A 11 -54.44 26.83 23.75
N PHE A 12 -53.80 27.79 23.07
CA PHE A 12 -52.59 27.51 22.30
C PHE A 12 -51.54 27.05 23.33
N LEU A 13 -51.51 25.75 23.66
CA LEU A 13 -50.29 25.14 24.17
C LEU A 13 -49.29 25.27 23.04
N SER A 14 -48.46 26.31 23.14
CA SER A 14 -47.18 26.41 22.47
C SER A 14 -46.50 25.06 22.63
N SER A 15 -46.49 24.31 21.54
CA SER A 15 -45.64 23.16 21.33
C SER A 15 -44.20 23.63 21.54
N SER A 16 -43.68 23.47 22.75
CA SER A 16 -42.25 23.36 22.98
C SER A 16 -41.82 22.05 22.35
N GLY A 17 -41.78 22.04 21.02
CA GLY A 17 -41.02 21.03 20.30
C GLY A 17 -39.61 21.16 20.82
N THR A 18 -39.17 20.19 21.62
CA THR A 18 -37.76 19.97 21.84
C THR A 18 -37.18 19.72 20.45
N ALA A 19 -36.60 20.75 19.87
CA ALA A 19 -35.75 20.59 18.71
C ALA A 19 -34.67 19.60 19.16
N PHE A 20 -34.74 18.37 18.68
CA PHE A 20 -33.64 17.44 18.82
C PHE A 20 -32.44 18.11 18.18
N SER A 21 -31.51 18.54 19.02
CA SER A 21 -30.24 19.13 18.60
C SER A 21 -29.60 18.20 17.58
N GLN A 22 -29.54 18.64 16.33
CA GLN A 22 -28.44 18.24 15.48
C GLN A 22 -27.15 18.80 16.12
N ASP A 23 -26.07 18.01 16.05
CA ASP A 23 -24.68 18.41 16.29
C ASP A 23 -24.09 18.46 17.71
N ASP A 24 -24.25 17.38 18.49
CA ASP A 24 -23.24 16.99 19.48
C ASP A 24 -22.26 15.93 18.93
N PHE A 25 -22.55 15.32 17.78
CA PHE A 25 -21.65 14.33 17.19
C PHE A 25 -20.32 14.96 16.75
N GLU A 26 -20.37 16.04 15.96
CA GLU A 26 -19.16 16.74 15.50
C GLU A 26 -18.36 17.31 16.67
N ALA A 27 -19.02 17.87 17.68
CA ALA A 27 -18.35 18.38 18.87
C ALA A 27 -17.68 17.27 19.70
N LYS A 28 -18.37 16.14 19.89
CA LYS A 28 -17.80 14.93 20.53
C LYS A 28 -16.65 14.37 19.72
N LEU A 29 -16.81 14.27 18.41
CA LEU A 29 -15.80 13.76 17.49
C LEU A 29 -14.54 14.62 17.56
N LEU A 30 -14.69 15.94 17.42
CA LEU A 30 -13.59 16.90 17.52
C LEU A 30 -12.88 16.82 18.87
N LYS A 31 -13.65 16.69 19.97
CA LYS A 31 -13.09 16.48 21.31
C LYS A 31 -12.23 15.21 21.39
N GLN A 32 -12.68 14.10 20.81
CA GLN A 32 -11.89 12.86 20.77
C GLN A 32 -10.68 12.99 19.86
N PHE A 33 -10.79 13.65 18.70
CA PHE A 33 -9.65 13.94 17.83
C PHE A 33 -8.54 14.69 18.57
N HIS A 34 -8.91 15.65 19.43
CA HIS A 34 -7.93 16.37 20.25
C HIS A 34 -7.30 15.54 21.37
N THR A 35 -7.81 14.34 21.68
CA THR A 35 -7.13 13.41 22.60
C THR A 35 -6.02 12.60 21.95
N ILE A 36 -5.95 12.58 20.62
CA ILE A 36 -4.90 11.87 19.88
C ILE A 36 -3.57 12.61 20.09
N LYS A 37 -2.58 11.92 20.64
CA LYS A 37 -1.26 12.48 20.95
C LYS A 37 -0.19 11.91 20.03
N SER A 38 0.64 12.77 19.45
CA SER A 38 1.78 12.36 18.62
C SER A 38 2.77 11.46 19.36
N GLU A 39 2.96 11.70 20.66
CA GLU A 39 3.80 10.88 21.54
C GLU A 39 3.28 9.43 21.64
N GLU A 40 1.97 9.25 21.78
CA GLU A 40 1.36 7.92 21.83
C GLU A 40 1.53 7.18 20.50
N LEU A 41 1.26 7.86 19.38
CA LEU A 41 1.48 7.30 18.04
C LEU A 41 2.94 6.91 17.82
N LYS A 42 3.88 7.76 18.26
CA LYS A 42 5.31 7.46 18.19
C LYS A 42 5.67 6.23 19.02
N ASN A 43 5.14 6.09 20.23
CA ASN A 43 5.39 4.90 21.06
C ASN A 43 4.88 3.61 20.39
N TRP A 44 3.75 3.68 19.66
CA TRP A 44 3.27 2.53 18.89
C TRP A 44 4.21 2.18 17.73
N ILE A 45 4.71 3.18 17.00
CA ILE A 45 5.71 2.98 15.94
C ILE A 45 6.99 2.38 16.51
N ASP A 46 7.52 2.97 17.59
CA ASP A 46 8.75 2.50 18.23
C ASP A 46 8.61 1.05 18.73
N THR A 47 7.43 0.69 19.24
CA THR A 47 7.12 -0.70 19.62
C THR A 47 7.08 -1.62 18.41
N LEU A 48 6.30 -1.28 17.38
CA LEU A 48 6.14 -2.08 16.16
C LEU A 48 7.44 -2.24 15.36
N CYS A 49 8.35 -1.27 15.46
CA CYS A 49 9.66 -1.28 14.82
C CYS A 49 10.79 -1.76 15.74
N SER A 50 10.46 -2.18 16.96
CA SER A 50 11.47 -2.66 17.91
C SER A 50 12.07 -4.01 17.47
N PRO A 51 13.27 -4.35 17.95
CA PRO A 51 13.87 -5.67 17.72
C PRO A 51 12.99 -6.85 18.15
N MET A 52 12.01 -6.64 19.04
CA MET A 52 11.05 -7.66 19.46
C MET A 52 10.27 -8.25 18.28
N PHE A 53 9.97 -7.43 17.27
CA PHE A 53 9.31 -7.89 16.06
C PHE A 53 10.29 -8.15 14.92
N ASN A 54 11.52 -7.63 14.96
CA ASN A 54 12.59 -8.01 14.01
C ASN A 54 12.18 -7.99 12.51
N GLY A 55 11.22 -7.14 12.14
CA GLY A 55 10.53 -7.18 10.85
C GLY A 55 9.07 -7.62 10.96
N ARG A 56 8.35 -7.63 9.85
CA ARG A 56 6.94 -8.04 9.78
C ARG A 56 6.66 -8.76 8.47
N LEU A 57 7.59 -9.64 8.09
CA LEU A 57 7.44 -10.46 6.91
C LEU A 57 6.26 -11.42 7.13
N SER A 58 5.32 -11.43 6.19
CA SER A 58 4.10 -12.24 6.30
C SER A 58 4.45 -13.71 6.55
N GLY A 59 3.79 -14.32 7.53
CA GLY A 59 3.98 -15.73 7.88
C GLY A 59 5.13 -16.02 8.85
N THR A 60 5.94 -15.03 9.25
CA THR A 60 6.97 -15.27 10.28
C THR A 60 6.39 -15.21 11.70
N PRO A 61 7.02 -15.88 12.69
CA PRO A 61 6.61 -15.80 14.09
C PRO A 61 6.53 -14.36 14.62
N GLU A 62 7.42 -13.49 14.15
CA GLU A 62 7.48 -12.11 14.61
C GLU A 62 6.38 -11.23 14.00
N TYR A 63 5.96 -11.50 12.76
CA TYR A 63 4.74 -10.90 12.23
C TYR A 63 3.53 -11.27 13.11
N ILE A 64 3.40 -12.56 13.48
CA ILE A 64 2.32 -13.01 14.37
C ILE A 64 2.38 -12.30 15.73
N ALA A 65 3.57 -12.15 16.32
CA ALA A 65 3.73 -11.40 17.57
C ALA A 65 3.26 -9.93 17.44
N SER A 66 3.58 -9.28 16.31
CA SER A 66 3.11 -7.91 16.05
C SER A 66 1.59 -7.84 15.84
N ALA A 67 1.00 -8.84 15.19
CA ALA A 67 -0.44 -8.95 14.96
C ALA A 67 -1.20 -9.19 16.28
N GLU A 68 -0.66 -10.03 17.16
CA GLU A 68 -1.16 -10.24 18.53
C GLU A 68 -1.09 -8.95 19.36
N TRP A 69 -0.01 -8.18 19.24
CA TRP A 69 0.08 -6.88 19.91
C TRP A 69 -1.03 -5.92 19.46
N VAL A 70 -1.30 -5.85 18.15
CA VAL A 70 -2.41 -5.04 17.60
C VAL A 70 -3.76 -5.56 18.05
N ALA A 71 -3.99 -6.88 18.01
CA ALA A 71 -5.22 -7.50 18.52
C ALA A 71 -5.43 -7.17 20.01
N GLY A 72 -4.37 -7.16 20.81
CA GLY A 72 -4.37 -6.74 22.21
C GLY A 72 -4.83 -5.28 22.37
N LYS A 73 -4.38 -4.36 21.50
CA LYS A 73 -4.87 -2.97 21.48
C LYS A 73 -6.36 -2.90 21.16
N LEU A 74 -6.82 -3.57 20.11
CA LEU A 74 -8.24 -3.62 19.74
C LEU A 74 -9.09 -4.14 20.90
N LYS A 75 -8.64 -5.22 21.55
CA LYS A 75 -9.30 -5.78 22.73
C LYS A 75 -9.36 -4.79 23.89
N SER A 76 -8.26 -4.09 24.18
CA SER A 76 -8.20 -3.07 25.25
C SER A 76 -9.14 -1.89 25.01
N TRP A 77 -9.44 -1.59 23.75
CA TRP A 77 -10.41 -0.55 23.35
C TRP A 77 -11.85 -1.06 23.29
N GLY A 78 -12.10 -2.33 23.61
CA GLY A 78 -13.43 -2.92 23.57
C GLY A 78 -13.95 -3.21 22.16
N ILE A 79 -13.08 -3.21 21.15
CA ILE A 79 -13.45 -3.58 19.78
C ILE A 79 -13.71 -5.08 19.73
N LYS A 80 -14.88 -5.46 19.21
CA LYS A 80 -15.26 -6.86 19.09
C LYS A 80 -14.49 -7.53 17.94
N PRO A 81 -14.00 -8.76 18.14
CA PRO A 81 -13.39 -9.54 17.06
C PRO A 81 -14.42 -9.86 15.96
N ALA A 82 -13.92 -9.98 14.73
CA ALA A 82 -14.72 -10.37 13.55
C ALA A 82 -14.00 -11.42 12.66
N GLY A 83 -12.90 -11.99 13.17
CA GLY A 83 -12.13 -13.02 12.52
C GLY A 83 -12.66 -14.42 12.80
N GLU A 84 -11.88 -15.41 12.37
CA GLU A 84 -12.19 -16.82 12.52
C GLU A 84 -12.32 -17.22 13.99
N ASN A 85 -13.26 -18.14 14.27
CA ASN A 85 -13.55 -18.64 15.61
C ASN A 85 -13.86 -17.54 16.65
N GLY A 86 -14.35 -16.37 16.19
CA GLY A 86 -14.61 -15.23 17.06
C GLY A 86 -13.33 -14.54 17.57
N GLY A 87 -12.19 -14.75 16.89
CA GLY A 87 -10.91 -14.10 17.18
C GLY A 87 -10.66 -12.84 16.35
N TYR A 88 -9.51 -12.19 16.54
CA TYR A 88 -9.12 -10.98 15.82
C TYR A 88 -8.45 -11.26 14.46
N PHE A 89 -8.26 -12.53 14.11
CA PHE A 89 -7.45 -12.93 12.95
C PHE A 89 -8.30 -13.52 11.83
N GLN A 90 -7.95 -13.15 10.61
CA GLN A 90 -8.41 -13.80 9.39
C GLN A 90 -7.23 -14.53 8.77
N TRP A 91 -7.38 -15.83 8.54
CA TRP A 91 -6.32 -16.65 7.98
C TRP A 91 -6.58 -16.87 6.49
N PHE A 92 -5.53 -16.79 5.68
CA PHE A 92 -5.61 -17.08 4.25
C PHE A 92 -4.26 -17.58 3.75
N ASN A 93 -4.31 -18.37 2.68
CA ASN A 93 -3.11 -18.83 2.02
C ASN A 93 -2.50 -17.68 1.22
N PHE A 94 -1.20 -17.45 1.42
CA PHE A 94 -0.44 -16.45 0.69
C PHE A 94 0.72 -17.13 -0.05
N PRO A 95 0.87 -16.92 -1.37
CA PRO A 95 2.02 -17.43 -2.09
C PRO A 95 3.29 -16.74 -1.58
N TYR A 96 4.35 -17.50 -1.33
CA TYR A 96 5.63 -16.97 -0.91
C TYR A 96 6.75 -17.56 -1.75
N THR A 97 7.85 -16.81 -1.83
CA THR A 97 9.06 -17.22 -2.53
C THR A 97 10.16 -17.45 -1.50
N VAL A 98 10.85 -18.57 -1.63
CA VAL A 98 12.08 -18.84 -0.86
C VAL A 98 13.28 -18.47 -1.72
N VAL A 99 14.09 -17.54 -1.23
CA VAL A 99 15.37 -17.18 -1.86
C VAL A 99 16.43 -18.13 -1.32
N ASN A 100 16.78 -19.16 -2.11
CA ASN A 100 17.77 -20.17 -1.71
C ASN A 100 19.21 -19.71 -1.89
N ASP A 101 19.45 -18.77 -2.81
CA ASP A 101 20.75 -18.16 -3.09
C ASP A 101 20.50 -16.69 -3.47
N ILE A 102 21.36 -15.79 -2.99
CA ILE A 102 21.33 -14.37 -3.36
C ILE A 102 21.82 -14.15 -4.79
N GLY A 103 22.59 -15.11 -5.34
CA GLY A 103 23.16 -15.07 -6.66
C GLY A 103 24.33 -14.10 -6.79
N ASN A 104 24.68 -13.77 -8.03
CA ASN A 104 25.62 -12.70 -8.35
C ASN A 104 25.11 -11.92 -9.56
N LEU A 105 25.40 -10.63 -9.59
CA LEU A 105 25.07 -9.76 -10.71
C LEU A 105 26.32 -9.00 -11.15
N THR A 106 26.64 -9.14 -12.44
CA THR A 106 27.74 -8.44 -13.08
C THR A 106 27.27 -7.82 -14.40
N LEU A 107 27.61 -6.55 -14.62
CA LEU A 107 27.51 -5.90 -15.91
C LEU A 107 28.89 -5.80 -16.55
N ASN A 108 29.04 -6.41 -17.72
CA ASN A 108 30.23 -6.29 -18.56
C ASN A 108 30.00 -5.15 -19.56
N ILE A 109 30.86 -4.13 -19.53
CA ILE A 109 30.76 -2.94 -20.39
C ILE A 109 31.94 -2.93 -21.38
N PRO A 110 31.74 -3.38 -22.62
CA PRO A 110 32.78 -3.33 -23.65
C PRO A 110 33.21 -1.89 -23.93
N GLN A 111 34.51 -1.70 -24.14
CA GLN A 111 35.10 -0.41 -24.48
C GLN A 111 35.67 -0.41 -25.90
N ALA A 112 35.85 0.79 -26.46
CA ALA A 112 36.65 0.96 -27.67
C ALA A 112 38.08 0.43 -27.43
N GLY A 113 38.58 -0.40 -28.34
CA GLY A 113 39.89 -1.06 -28.20
C GLY A 113 39.87 -2.44 -27.54
N GLY A 114 38.69 -3.00 -27.25
CA GLY A 114 38.53 -4.41 -26.88
C GLY A 114 38.72 -4.73 -25.38
N SER A 115 38.97 -3.72 -24.54
CA SER A 115 38.92 -3.90 -23.08
C SER A 115 37.46 -3.99 -22.59
N VAL A 116 37.27 -4.60 -21.42
CA VAL A 116 35.95 -4.74 -20.78
C VAL A 116 36.03 -4.22 -19.37
N ILE A 117 35.14 -3.29 -19.01
CA ILE A 117 34.93 -2.88 -17.63
C ILE A 117 33.94 -3.86 -16.99
N LYS A 118 34.36 -4.55 -15.94
CA LYS A 118 33.50 -5.43 -15.15
C LYS A 118 32.95 -4.66 -13.95
N LYS A 119 31.64 -4.45 -13.91
CA LYS A 119 30.94 -3.87 -12.77
C LYS A 119 30.17 -4.96 -12.03
N SER A 120 30.65 -5.34 -10.86
CA SER A 120 29.95 -6.25 -9.94
C SER A 120 28.99 -5.46 -9.04
N TYR A 121 27.84 -6.05 -8.73
CA TYR A 121 26.84 -5.49 -7.82
C TYR A 121 26.73 -6.39 -6.58
N ASN A 122 26.64 -5.77 -5.40
CA ASN A 122 26.59 -6.47 -4.12
C ASN A 122 25.16 -6.51 -3.56
N TYR A 123 24.72 -7.68 -3.12
CA TYR A 123 23.50 -7.79 -2.33
C TYR A 123 23.80 -7.37 -0.88
N PRO A 124 22.89 -6.68 -0.17
CA PRO A 124 21.63 -6.10 -0.66
C PRO A 124 21.74 -4.68 -1.22
N ASP A 125 22.91 -4.07 -1.14
CA ASP A 125 23.07 -2.62 -1.36
C ASP A 125 22.77 -2.19 -2.80
N ASP A 126 23.06 -3.06 -3.75
CA ASP A 126 23.00 -2.75 -5.18
C ASP A 126 21.87 -3.45 -5.93
N TYR A 127 21.45 -4.64 -5.50
CA TYR A 127 20.42 -5.42 -6.20
C TYR A 127 19.65 -6.38 -5.28
N TYR A 128 18.44 -6.74 -5.72
CA TYR A 128 17.59 -7.76 -5.14
C TYR A 128 16.97 -8.62 -6.25
N PRO A 129 16.99 -9.96 -6.12
CA PRO A 129 16.17 -10.83 -6.97
C PRO A 129 14.68 -10.49 -6.82
N GLY A 130 13.95 -10.46 -7.94
CA GLY A 130 12.51 -10.23 -7.91
C GLY A 130 11.76 -11.41 -7.30
N MET A 131 10.68 -11.16 -6.54
CA MET A 131 9.89 -12.23 -5.90
C MET A 131 9.30 -13.25 -6.89
N ASN A 132 9.16 -12.84 -8.15
CA ASN A 132 8.52 -13.56 -9.24
C ASN A 132 9.52 -13.94 -10.36
N SER A 133 10.82 -14.04 -10.04
CA SER A 133 11.84 -14.58 -10.96
C SER A 133 12.03 -16.09 -10.80
N GLY A 134 12.35 -16.77 -11.90
CA GLY A 134 12.87 -18.15 -11.85
C GLY A 134 14.34 -18.19 -11.40
N SER A 135 14.83 -19.38 -11.07
CA SER A 135 16.25 -19.63 -10.78
C SER A 135 17.04 -20.00 -12.03
N GLY A 136 18.27 -19.55 -12.14
CA GLY A 136 19.19 -19.95 -13.20
C GLY A 136 20.36 -18.99 -13.37
N GLU A 137 21.24 -19.32 -14.32
CA GLU A 137 22.32 -18.45 -14.76
C GLU A 137 22.04 -18.00 -16.20
N ILE A 138 22.15 -16.70 -16.45
CA ILE A 138 22.02 -16.14 -17.79
C ILE A 138 23.08 -15.08 -18.04
N THR A 139 23.74 -15.17 -19.19
CA THR A 139 24.60 -14.11 -19.72
C THR A 139 24.09 -13.79 -21.12
N ALA A 140 23.64 -12.56 -21.32
CA ALA A 140 23.17 -12.07 -22.61
C ALA A 140 23.43 -10.56 -22.73
N GLU A 141 23.28 -10.06 -23.95
CA GLU A 141 23.33 -8.63 -24.22
C GLU A 141 22.24 -7.88 -23.43
N VAL A 142 22.57 -6.70 -22.92
CA VAL A 142 21.63 -5.84 -22.19
C VAL A 142 21.13 -4.75 -23.12
N VAL A 143 19.82 -4.58 -23.21
CA VAL A 143 19.16 -3.50 -23.97
C VAL A 143 18.34 -2.63 -23.04
N PHE A 144 18.46 -1.30 -23.21
CA PHE A 144 17.66 -0.35 -22.45
C PHE A 144 16.37 -0.01 -23.20
N VAL A 145 15.22 -0.15 -22.55
CA VAL A 145 13.89 0.01 -23.16
C VAL A 145 13.04 1.08 -22.44
N GLY A 146 13.65 2.13 -21.88
CA GLY A 146 12.85 3.16 -21.20
C GLY A 146 12.08 2.58 -20.02
N PHE A 147 10.75 2.63 -20.03
CA PHE A 147 9.88 2.05 -18.98
C PHE A 147 9.35 0.66 -19.32
N GLY A 148 9.72 0.12 -20.49
CA GLY A 148 9.26 -1.19 -20.97
C GLY A 148 7.76 -1.21 -21.28
N ILE A 149 7.17 -0.11 -21.74
CA ILE A 149 5.71 -0.03 -21.95
C ILE A 149 5.37 -0.17 -23.44
N SER A 150 4.41 -1.03 -23.76
CA SER A 150 3.72 -1.03 -25.04
C SER A 150 2.24 -0.69 -24.84
N ALA A 151 1.85 0.53 -25.24
CA ALA A 151 0.52 1.12 -25.04
C ALA A 151 0.01 1.75 -26.35
N PRO A 152 -0.46 0.94 -27.32
CA PRO A 152 -0.91 1.45 -28.62
C PRO A 152 -2.04 2.49 -28.52
N GLU A 153 -2.94 2.36 -27.55
CA GLU A 153 -4.03 3.30 -27.30
C GLU A 153 -3.57 4.66 -26.77
N LEU A 154 -2.33 4.73 -26.25
CA LEU A 154 -1.65 5.96 -25.86
C LEU A 154 -0.61 6.40 -26.89
N ASN A 155 -0.52 5.70 -28.03
CA ASN A 155 0.50 5.93 -29.07
C ASN A 155 1.94 5.91 -28.50
N TYR A 156 2.21 4.98 -27.58
CA TYR A 156 3.49 4.86 -26.88
C TYR A 156 3.98 3.42 -26.94
N ASP A 157 5.23 3.23 -27.35
CA ASP A 157 5.86 1.91 -27.40
C ASP A 157 7.37 2.04 -27.23
N ASP A 158 7.84 1.71 -26.03
CA ASP A 158 9.25 1.71 -25.66
C ASP A 158 10.07 0.65 -26.40
N TYR A 159 9.42 -0.40 -26.92
CA TYR A 159 10.08 -1.46 -27.67
C TYR A 159 10.23 -1.13 -29.15
N LYS A 160 9.63 -0.02 -29.62
CA LYS A 160 9.60 0.33 -31.03
C LYS A 160 11.01 0.50 -31.58
N GLY A 161 11.39 -0.39 -32.50
CA GLY A 161 12.70 -0.39 -33.15
C GLY A 161 13.83 -1.01 -32.32
N ILE A 162 13.51 -1.69 -31.21
CA ILE A 162 14.48 -2.38 -30.36
C ILE A 162 14.29 -3.89 -30.51
N ASP A 163 15.34 -4.61 -30.91
CA ASP A 163 15.35 -6.07 -30.87
C ASP A 163 15.69 -6.56 -29.45
N VAL A 164 14.71 -7.15 -28.78
CA VAL A 164 14.86 -7.67 -27.41
C VAL A 164 15.00 -9.20 -27.36
N LYS A 165 14.89 -9.88 -28.50
CA LYS A 165 14.81 -11.35 -28.50
C LYS A 165 16.12 -11.97 -28.01
N GLY A 166 16.04 -12.74 -26.93
CA GLY A 166 17.20 -13.41 -26.33
C GLY A 166 18.14 -12.47 -25.56
N LYS A 167 17.71 -11.24 -25.24
CA LYS A 167 18.48 -10.23 -24.51
C LYS A 167 17.93 -10.03 -23.10
N ILE A 168 18.75 -9.44 -22.23
CA ILE A 168 18.33 -8.96 -20.92
C ILE A 168 17.78 -7.53 -21.09
N VAL A 169 16.54 -7.33 -20.71
CA VAL A 169 15.88 -6.03 -20.80
C VAL A 169 16.15 -5.22 -19.53
N LEU A 170 16.78 -4.06 -19.69
CA LEU A 170 16.95 -3.05 -18.64
C LEU A 170 15.90 -1.96 -18.82
N MET A 171 15.16 -1.66 -17.76
CA MET A 171 14.10 -0.66 -17.79
C MET A 171 14.05 0.13 -16.48
N ASN A 172 13.48 1.33 -16.58
CA ASN A 172 13.07 2.14 -15.45
C ASN A 172 11.87 1.51 -14.74
N ARG A 173 11.80 1.74 -13.43
CA ARG A 173 10.58 1.49 -12.67
C ARG A 173 9.50 2.49 -13.08
N ASP A 174 8.24 2.09 -12.89
CA ASP A 174 7.07 2.95 -13.05
C ASP A 174 6.82 3.38 -14.51
N VAL A 175 6.33 4.60 -14.74
CA VAL A 175 5.88 5.12 -16.05
C VAL A 175 6.52 6.48 -16.35
N PRO A 176 6.51 6.96 -17.61
CA PRO A 176 7.12 8.26 -17.97
C PRO A 176 6.48 9.50 -17.33
N TYR A 177 5.39 9.35 -16.59
CA TYR A 177 4.67 10.42 -15.91
C TYR A 177 4.79 10.24 -14.39
N THR A 178 5.38 11.21 -13.70
CA THR A 178 5.70 11.08 -12.26
C THR A 178 4.86 11.97 -11.34
N ASP A 179 4.09 12.93 -11.87
CA ASP A 179 3.20 13.76 -11.05
C ASP A 179 1.79 13.13 -10.96
N PRO A 180 1.41 12.54 -9.82
CA PRO A 180 0.09 11.91 -9.66
C PRO A 180 -1.06 12.91 -9.70
N ARG A 181 -0.79 14.22 -9.58
CA ARG A 181 -1.80 15.29 -9.70
C ARG A 181 -2.10 15.63 -11.15
N ASN A 182 -1.24 15.22 -12.09
CA ASN A 182 -1.49 15.40 -13.50
C ASN A 182 -2.67 14.49 -13.91
N PRO A 183 -3.78 15.03 -14.47
CA PRO A 183 -4.91 14.22 -14.91
C PRO A 183 -4.52 13.11 -15.92
N GLU A 184 -3.47 13.34 -16.70
CA GLU A 184 -2.95 12.39 -17.67
C GLU A 184 -2.31 11.16 -16.99
N TYR A 185 -1.78 11.29 -15.75
CA TYR A 185 -1.16 10.17 -15.02
C TYR A 185 -2.12 8.99 -14.86
N LYS A 186 -3.42 9.24 -14.72
CA LYS A 186 -4.44 8.19 -14.58
C LYS A 186 -4.46 7.21 -15.74
N LYS A 187 -4.10 7.65 -16.95
CA LYS A 187 -4.00 6.78 -18.14
C LYS A 187 -2.83 5.79 -18.04
N TRP A 188 -1.82 6.13 -17.25
CA TRP A 188 -0.58 5.35 -17.10
C TRP A 188 -0.57 4.40 -15.91
N VAL A 189 -1.49 4.54 -14.95
CA VAL A 189 -1.50 3.70 -13.72
C VAL A 189 -1.54 2.21 -14.03
N GLY A 190 -2.25 1.80 -15.09
CA GLY A 190 -2.24 0.40 -15.53
C GLY A 190 -0.83 -0.08 -15.91
N TYR A 191 -0.03 0.77 -16.53
CA TYR A 191 1.31 0.46 -17.01
C TYR A 191 2.39 0.41 -15.93
N CYS A 192 2.04 0.74 -14.67
CA CYS A 192 2.92 0.53 -13.52
C CYS A 192 3.10 -0.97 -13.21
N TYR A 193 2.13 -1.81 -13.58
CA TYR A 193 2.14 -3.24 -13.27
C TYR A 193 3.02 -4.03 -14.23
N HIS A 194 3.69 -5.05 -13.70
CA HIS A 194 4.69 -5.86 -14.42
C HIS A 194 4.10 -6.58 -15.63
N GLN A 195 2.79 -6.90 -15.59
CA GLN A 195 2.06 -7.57 -16.67
C GLN A 195 1.93 -6.75 -17.96
N TYR A 196 2.18 -5.45 -17.90
CA TYR A 196 2.21 -4.57 -19.08
C TYR A 196 3.64 -4.15 -19.46
N LYS A 197 4.65 -4.75 -18.80
CA LYS A 197 6.07 -4.46 -18.97
C LYS A 197 6.88 -5.61 -19.56
N LEU A 198 6.27 -6.78 -19.71
CA LEU A 198 6.92 -8.04 -20.13
C LEU A 198 6.14 -8.67 -21.28
#